data_AF-A0A8H5FCA6-F1
#
_entry.id   AF-A0A8H5FCA6-F1
#
_cell.length_a   1.000
_cell.length_b   1.000
_cell.length_c   1.000
_cell.angle_alpha   90.00
_cell.angle_beta   90.00
_cell.angle_gamma   90.00
#
_symmetry.space_group_name_H-M   'P 1'
#
loop_
_entity.id
_entity.type
_entity.pdbx_description
1 polymer ?
#
loop_
_entity_poly.entity_id
_entity_poly.type
_entity_poly.pdbx_seq_one_letter_code
_entity_poly.pdbx_strand_id
1 'polypeptide(L)'
;MSKVAFRPVPYVWGFTLSEDQLPILARKLASQELLDRYKDRWHTILLETMRRKNRRQTFVWYPRHPETGLPFYLWVHFVVPSWTGRFPTVTPSETEAISYLRSYGLGNFGRVGSGYARWPKGISTPEWFEAALFEIIEKQGETAVSLARRIRWDP
;
A
#
# COMPACT_ATOMS: atom_id res chain seq x y z
N MET A 1 12.78 -35.16 9.69
CA MET A 1 11.76 -34.18 10.12
C MET A 1 11.89 -32.94 9.25
N SER A 2 10.96 -32.72 8.34
CA SER A 2 10.94 -31.55 7.47
C SER A 2 10.72 -30.31 8.33
N LYS A 3 11.68 -29.38 8.38
CA LYS A 3 11.46 -28.05 8.97
C LYS A 3 10.34 -27.41 8.17
N VAL A 4 9.14 -27.32 8.73
CA VAL A 4 8.08 -26.47 8.18
C VAL A 4 8.62 -25.05 8.29
N ALA A 5 9.13 -24.51 7.19
CA ALA A 5 9.54 -23.12 7.12
C ALA A 5 8.28 -22.29 7.41
N PHE A 6 8.23 -21.67 8.59
CA PHE A 6 7.15 -20.75 8.94
C PHE A 6 7.22 -19.59 7.94
N ARG A 7 6.31 -19.55 6.97
CA ARG A 7 6.20 -18.41 6.05
C ARG A 7 5.30 -17.37 6.71
N PRO A 8 5.78 -16.13 6.93
CA PRO A 8 4.94 -15.09 7.49
C PRO A 8 3.80 -14.78 6.53
N VAL A 9 2.62 -14.48 7.09
CA VAL A 9 1.50 -13.99 6.30
C VAL A 9 1.76 -12.53 5.93
N PRO A 10 1.77 -12.17 4.64
CA PRO A 10 2.00 -10.79 4.24
C PRO A 10 0.75 -9.95 4.50
N TYR A 11 0.89 -8.94 5.36
CA TYR A 11 -0.04 -7.84 5.49
C TYR A 11 0.53 -6.62 4.78
N VAL A 12 -0.35 -5.71 4.37
CA VAL A 12 0.00 -4.42 3.78
C VAL A 12 -0.71 -3.32 4.51
N TRP A 13 -0.06 -2.16 4.59
CA TRP A 13 -0.68 -0.93 5.04
C TRP A 13 -0.80 0.04 3.87
N GLY A 14 -1.91 0.77 3.84
CA GLY A 14 -2.14 1.76 2.82
C GLY A 14 -3.34 2.67 3.08
N PHE A 15 -3.58 3.56 2.13
CA PHE A 15 -4.76 4.42 2.10
C PHE A 15 -5.91 3.71 1.40
N THR A 16 -7.08 3.72 2.03
CA THR A 16 -8.31 3.20 1.43
C THR A 16 -8.87 4.25 0.48
N LEU A 17 -9.04 3.88 -0.77
CA LEU A 17 -9.55 4.70 -1.85
C LEU A 17 -10.85 4.11 -2.35
N SER A 18 -11.84 4.98 -2.54
CA SER A 18 -13.02 4.64 -3.33
C SER A 18 -12.70 4.71 -4.83
N GLU A 19 -13.58 4.14 -5.66
CA GLU A 19 -13.37 4.08 -7.10
C GLU A 19 -13.34 5.48 -7.75
N ASP A 20 -14.16 6.42 -7.26
CA ASP A 20 -14.22 7.82 -7.67
C ASP A 20 -12.98 8.64 -7.28
N GLN A 21 -12.19 8.17 -6.31
CA GLN A 21 -10.92 8.79 -5.95
C GLN A 21 -9.78 8.42 -6.90
N LEU A 22 -9.87 7.29 -7.63
CA LEU A 22 -8.81 6.86 -8.56
C LEU A 22 -8.57 7.85 -9.72
N PRO A 23 -9.59 8.39 -10.43
CA PRO A 23 -9.38 9.40 -11.46
C PRO A 23 -8.69 10.66 -10.92
N ILE A 24 -9.07 11.11 -9.72
CA ILE A 24 -8.50 12.30 -9.08
C ILE A 24 -7.01 12.06 -8.80
N LEU A 25 -6.68 10.90 -8.23
CA LEU A 25 -5.29 10.53 -7.94
C LEU A 25 -4.47 10.39 -9.22
N ALA A 26 -5.02 9.70 -10.22
CA ALA A 26 -4.36 9.44 -11.49
C ALA A 26 -4.01 10.76 -12.19
N ARG A 27 -4.95 11.70 -12.27
CA ARG A 27 -4.73 13.03 -12.87
C ARG A 27 -3.70 13.86 -12.12
N LYS A 28 -3.56 13.65 -10.80
CA LYS A 28 -2.57 14.34 -10.00
C LYS A 28 -1.16 13.77 -10.16
N LEU A 29 -1.04 12.44 -10.24
CA LEU A 29 0.25 11.76 -10.13
C LEU A 29 0.86 11.34 -11.47
N ALA A 30 0.02 11.02 -12.46
CA ALA A 30 0.46 10.47 -13.74
C ALA A 30 0.90 11.57 -14.73
N SER A 31 1.74 11.20 -15.69
CA SER A 31 2.05 12.07 -16.82
C SER A 31 0.88 12.11 -17.81
N GLN A 32 0.80 13.18 -18.61
CA GLN A 32 -0.20 13.29 -19.67
C GLN A 32 -0.12 12.13 -20.67
N GLU A 33 1.10 11.67 -21.01
CA GLU A 33 1.33 10.49 -21.85
C GLU A 33 0.59 9.24 -21.32
N LEU A 34 0.65 8.99 -20.01
CA LEU A 34 -0.04 7.84 -19.41
C LEU A 34 -1.56 8.01 -19.41
N LEU A 35 -2.04 9.22 -19.13
CA LEU A 35 -3.47 9.55 -19.18
C LEU A 35 -4.03 9.31 -20.59
N ASP A 36 -3.32 9.77 -21.62
CA ASP A 36 -3.72 9.65 -23.02
C ASP A 36 -3.65 8.21 -23.54
N ARG A 37 -2.64 7.44 -23.09
CA ARG A 37 -2.43 6.05 -23.53
C ARG A 37 -3.47 5.09 -22.99
N TYR A 38 -3.81 5.21 -21.71
CA TYR A 38 -4.61 4.20 -21.01
C TYR A 38 -6.07 4.60 -20.78
N LYS A 39 -6.46 5.86 -21.03
CA LYS A 39 -7.82 6.42 -21.02
C LYS A 39 -8.83 5.71 -20.10
N ASP A 40 -9.18 6.35 -19.00
CA ASP A 40 -10.16 5.87 -18.02
C ASP A 40 -9.80 4.55 -17.31
N ARG A 41 -8.70 3.89 -17.67
CA ARG A 41 -8.12 2.77 -16.91
C ARG A 41 -7.29 3.29 -15.72
N TRP A 42 -7.95 3.95 -14.78
CA TRP A 42 -7.31 4.67 -13.66
C TRP A 42 -6.39 3.79 -12.82
N HIS A 43 -6.81 2.56 -12.53
CA HIS A 43 -5.97 1.60 -11.79
C HIS A 43 -4.68 1.27 -12.54
N THR A 44 -4.75 1.00 -13.85
CA THR A 44 -3.57 0.77 -14.69
C THR A 44 -2.66 1.99 -14.76
N ILE A 45 -3.24 3.19 -14.92
CA ILE A 45 -2.49 4.45 -14.94
C ILE A 45 -1.70 4.63 -13.64
N LEU A 46 -2.33 4.36 -12.49
CA LEU A 46 -1.71 4.49 -11.18
C LEU A 46 -0.60 3.45 -10.95
N LEU A 47 -0.84 2.17 -11.31
CA LEU A 47 0.18 1.12 -11.25
C LEU A 47 1.41 1.48 -12.10
N GLU A 48 1.19 1.91 -13.34
CA GLU A 48 2.26 2.28 -14.25
C GLU A 48 3.00 3.55 -13.78
N THR A 49 2.29 4.50 -13.18
CA THR A 49 2.89 5.69 -12.58
C THR A 49 3.86 5.33 -11.46
N MET A 50 3.48 4.43 -10.55
CA MET A 50 4.36 3.98 -9.47
C MET A 50 5.57 3.22 -10.01
N ARG A 51 5.35 2.34 -11.00
CA ARG A 51 6.42 1.59 -11.66
C ARG A 51 7.43 2.52 -12.33
N ARG A 52 6.98 3.49 -13.13
CA ARG A 52 7.86 4.45 -13.84
C ARG A 52 8.62 5.37 -12.89
N LYS A 53 8.01 5.74 -11.75
CA LYS A 53 8.67 6.53 -10.70
C LYS A 53 9.53 5.68 -9.76
N ASN A 54 9.68 4.37 -10.02
CA ASN A 54 10.39 3.41 -9.19
C ASN A 54 9.98 3.48 -7.70
N ARG A 55 8.67 3.66 -7.45
CA ARG A 55 8.14 3.74 -6.09
C ARG A 55 7.80 2.34 -5.59
N ARG A 56 8.17 2.06 -4.34
CA ARG A 56 7.75 0.86 -3.59
C ARG A 56 6.29 0.99 -3.12
N GLN A 57 5.40 1.24 -4.07
CA GLN A 57 3.97 1.46 -3.83
C GLN A 57 3.16 0.69 -4.89
N THR A 58 1.93 0.32 -4.56
CA THR A 58 1.02 -0.35 -5.50
C THR A 58 -0.44 -0.10 -5.14
N PHE A 59 -1.35 -0.52 -6.00
CA PHE A 59 -2.79 -0.39 -5.81
C PHE A 59 -3.42 -1.77 -5.90
N VAL A 60 -4.18 -2.15 -4.88
CA VAL A 60 -4.82 -3.47 -4.80
C VAL A 60 -6.30 -3.29 -4.59
N TRP A 61 -7.11 -3.94 -5.43
CA TRP A 61 -8.56 -3.96 -5.24
C TRP A 61 -8.95 -5.00 -4.19
N TYR A 62 -9.89 -4.62 -3.33
CA TYR A 62 -10.51 -5.49 -2.34
C TYR A 62 -12.03 -5.48 -2.52
N PRO A 63 -12.68 -6.65 -2.49
CA PRO A 63 -14.11 -6.76 -2.74
C PRO A 63 -14.98 -6.17 -1.62
N ARG A 64 -14.43 -6.02 -0.40
CA ARG A 64 -15.23 -5.66 0.78
C ARG A 64 -14.40 -4.98 1.84
N HIS A 65 -14.72 -3.72 2.13
CA HIS A 65 -14.19 -2.99 3.28
C HIS A 65 -14.83 -3.54 4.58
N PRO A 66 -14.05 -3.76 5.65
CA PRO A 66 -14.59 -4.30 6.91
C PRO A 66 -15.69 -3.44 7.55
N GLU A 67 -15.57 -2.11 7.45
CA GLU A 67 -16.49 -1.19 8.10
C GLU A 67 -17.69 -0.80 7.23
N THR A 68 -17.47 -0.57 5.92
CA THR A 68 -18.51 -0.04 5.03
C THR A 68 -19.17 -1.14 4.20
N GLY A 69 -18.55 -2.31 4.10
CA GLY A 69 -19.02 -3.42 3.27
C GLY A 69 -18.89 -3.20 1.77
N LEU A 70 -18.40 -2.04 1.32
CA LEU A 70 -18.23 -1.69 -0.10
C LEU A 70 -16.86 -2.12 -0.63
N PRO A 71 -16.72 -2.37 -1.94
CA PRO A 71 -15.42 -2.55 -2.57
C PRO A 71 -14.55 -1.29 -2.41
N PHE A 72 -13.24 -1.49 -2.31
CA PHE A 72 -12.29 -0.39 -2.19
C PHE A 72 -10.95 -0.76 -2.81
N TYR A 73 -10.15 0.25 -3.12
CA TYR A 73 -8.74 0.09 -3.48
C TYR A 73 -7.88 0.43 -2.28
N LEU A 74 -6.82 -0.33 -2.04
CA LEU A 74 -5.77 0.04 -1.11
C LEU A 74 -4.58 0.55 -1.90
N TRP A 75 -4.23 1.82 -1.71
CA TRP A 75 -2.94 2.35 -2.12
C TRP A 75 -1.90 1.94 -1.09
N VAL A 76 -1.18 0.87 -1.40
CA VAL A 76 -0.21 0.22 -0.53
C VAL A 76 1.09 1.00 -0.51
N HIS A 77 1.56 1.31 0.70
CA HIS A 77 2.85 1.96 0.95
C HIS A 77 3.85 1.06 1.67
N PHE A 78 3.35 0.13 2.48
CA PHE A 78 4.19 -0.72 3.31
C PHE A 78 3.66 -2.14 3.32
N VAL A 79 4.59 -3.08 3.45
CA VAL A 79 4.31 -4.49 3.74
C VAL A 79 4.73 -4.77 5.18
N VAL A 80 4.07 -5.69 5.85
CA VAL A 80 4.39 -6.13 7.22
C VAL A 80 4.22 -7.65 7.31
N PRO A 81 5.25 -8.39 7.76
CA PRO A 81 5.12 -9.81 8.02
C PRO A 81 4.30 -10.05 9.30
N SER A 82 3.34 -10.97 9.23
CA SER A 82 2.66 -11.51 10.42
C SER A 82 3.00 -12.98 10.60
N TRP A 83 3.78 -13.27 11.64
CA TRP A 83 4.17 -14.63 12.01
C TRP A 83 3.02 -15.42 12.66
N THR A 84 2.13 -14.74 13.36
CA THR A 84 0.97 -15.37 14.01
C THR A 84 -0.27 -15.44 13.11
N GLY A 85 -0.19 -14.85 11.92
CA GLY A 85 -1.34 -14.63 11.04
C GLY A 85 -2.33 -13.58 11.55
N ARG A 86 -2.11 -12.98 12.73
CA ARG A 86 -2.96 -11.91 13.28
C ARG A 86 -2.67 -10.56 12.59
N PHE A 87 -3.64 -9.66 12.62
CA PHE A 87 -3.47 -8.30 12.11
C PHE A 87 -2.35 -7.57 12.87
N PRO A 88 -1.47 -6.84 12.16
CA PRO A 88 -0.50 -5.95 12.80
C PRO A 88 -1.22 -4.87 13.62
N THR A 89 -0.66 -4.49 14.77
CA THR A 89 -1.25 -3.52 15.69
C THR A 89 -0.76 -2.09 15.50
N VAL A 90 0.29 -1.89 14.70
CA VAL A 90 0.95 -0.58 14.56
C VAL A 90 0.34 0.21 13.41
N THR A 91 -0.63 1.08 13.66
CA THR A 91 -1.19 1.94 12.60
C THR A 91 -0.55 3.33 12.71
N PRO A 92 -0.05 3.92 11.61
CA PRO A 92 0.30 5.34 11.59
C PRO A 92 -0.87 6.20 12.08
N SER A 93 -0.57 7.26 12.82
CA SER A 93 -1.59 8.21 13.26
C SER A 93 -2.25 8.89 12.06
N GLU A 94 -3.49 9.35 12.22
CA GLU A 94 -4.21 10.12 11.19
C GLU A 94 -3.41 11.36 10.74
N THR A 95 -2.71 12.01 11.67
CA THR A 95 -1.84 13.15 11.37
C THR A 95 -0.67 12.78 10.45
N GLU A 96 -0.01 11.65 10.70
CA GLU A 96 1.07 11.15 9.82
C GLU A 96 0.53 10.80 8.44
N ALA A 97 -0.64 10.14 8.39
CA ALA A 97 -1.31 9.78 7.15
C ALA A 97 -1.68 11.02 6.31
N ILE A 98 -2.24 12.07 6.93
CA ILE A 98 -2.57 13.34 6.27
C ILE A 98 -1.30 14.09 5.82
N SER A 99 -0.28 14.16 6.67
CA SER A 99 1.00 14.80 6.33
C SER A 99 1.61 14.16 5.09
N TYR A 100 1.51 12.82 5.01
CA TYR A 100 1.98 12.07 3.86
C TYR A 100 1.16 12.34 2.59
N LEU A 101 -0.17 12.40 2.66
CA LEU A 101 -0.98 12.81 1.48
C LEU A 101 -0.62 14.23 1.02
N ARG A 102 -0.37 15.15 1.95
CA ARG A 102 0.06 16.52 1.61
C ARG A 102 1.39 16.55 0.87
N SER A 103 2.33 15.64 1.14
CA SER A 103 3.61 15.59 0.41
C SER A 103 3.41 15.24 -1.08
N TYR A 104 2.33 14.55 -1.43
CA TYR A 104 1.89 14.33 -2.82
C TYR A 104 1.08 15.49 -3.42
N GLY A 105 0.93 16.60 -2.70
CA GLY A 105 0.05 17.70 -3.09
C GLY A 105 -1.44 17.32 -3.07
N LEU A 106 -1.80 16.31 -2.26
CA LEU A 106 -3.15 15.77 -2.08
C LEU A 106 -3.82 16.34 -0.81
N GLY A 107 -3.47 17.57 -0.41
CA GLY A 107 -3.99 18.18 0.82
C GLY A 107 -5.51 18.37 0.87
N ASN A 108 -6.18 18.40 -0.30
CA ASN A 108 -7.63 18.53 -0.45
C ASN A 108 -8.28 17.25 -1.00
N PHE A 109 -7.63 16.09 -0.86
CA PHE A 109 -8.04 14.83 -1.50
C PHE A 109 -9.27 14.16 -0.83
N GLY A 110 -9.95 14.89 0.03
CA GLY A 110 -11.09 14.42 0.81
C GLY A 110 -10.67 13.60 2.03
N ARG A 111 -11.65 12.97 2.66
CA ARG A 111 -11.40 12.04 3.77
C ARG A 111 -10.86 10.75 3.20
N VAL A 112 -9.70 10.32 3.67
CA VAL A 112 -9.04 9.09 3.24
C VAL A 112 -8.84 8.23 4.48
N GLY A 113 -9.44 7.03 4.47
CA GLY A 113 -9.15 6.04 5.50
C GLY A 113 -7.76 5.44 5.31
N SER A 114 -7.24 4.78 6.33
CA SER A 114 -6.01 4.00 6.23
C SER A 114 -6.12 2.75 7.07
N GLY A 115 -5.39 1.72 6.70
CA GLY A 115 -5.46 0.48 7.46
C GLY A 115 -4.64 -0.64 6.88
N TYR A 116 -4.66 -1.74 7.64
CA TYR A 116 -4.06 -2.99 7.23
C TYR A 116 -5.04 -3.83 6.42
N ALA A 117 -4.51 -4.50 5.41
CA ALA A 117 -5.19 -5.60 4.75
C ALA A 117 -4.22 -6.77 4.59
N ARG A 118 -4.74 -7.99 4.66
CA ARG A 118 -3.97 -9.16 4.25
C ARG A 118 -3.80 -9.11 2.74
N TRP A 119 -2.59 -9.34 2.22
CA TRP A 119 -2.40 -9.44 0.78
C TRP A 119 -3.32 -10.52 0.19
N PRO A 120 -4.05 -10.25 -0.91
CA PRO A 120 -5.03 -11.19 -1.43
C PRO A 120 -4.36 -12.49 -1.88
N LYS A 121 -4.96 -13.62 -1.54
CA LYS A 121 -4.47 -14.93 -2.01
C LYS A 121 -4.62 -15.03 -3.52
N GLY A 122 -3.60 -15.57 -4.20
CA GLY A 122 -3.62 -15.77 -5.65
C GLY A 122 -3.34 -14.53 -6.49
N ILE A 123 -3.12 -13.36 -5.85
CA ILE A 123 -2.69 -12.14 -6.55
C ILE A 123 -1.16 -12.04 -6.48
N SER A 124 -0.53 -11.94 -7.64
CA SER A 124 0.91 -11.74 -7.76
C SER A 124 1.34 -10.44 -7.08
N THR A 125 2.43 -10.49 -6.34
CA THR A 125 3.03 -9.32 -5.70
C THR A 125 3.89 -8.53 -6.69
N PRO A 126 4.00 -7.19 -6.55
CA PRO A 126 4.97 -6.43 -7.33
C PRO A 126 6.40 -6.81 -6.96
N GLU A 127 7.36 -6.60 -7.87
CA GLU A 127 8.77 -7.00 -7.72
C GLU A 127 9.40 -6.51 -6.40
N TRP A 128 9.11 -5.27 -6.00
CA TRP A 128 9.65 -4.69 -4.76
C TRP A 128 9.11 -5.35 -3.49
N PHE A 129 7.99 -6.07 -3.56
CA PHE A 129 7.23 -6.53 -2.40
C PHE A 129 7.99 -7.56 -1.58
N GLU A 130 8.52 -8.59 -2.24
CA GLU A 130 9.25 -9.65 -1.55
C GLU A 130 10.54 -9.11 -0.95
N ALA A 131 11.28 -8.28 -1.70
CA ALA A 131 12.47 -7.61 -1.19
C ALA A 131 12.15 -6.76 0.06
N ALA A 132 11.07 -5.96 0.04
CA ALA A 132 10.64 -5.18 1.19
C ALA A 132 10.23 -6.08 2.38
N LEU A 133 9.55 -7.19 2.13
CA LEU A 133 9.19 -8.15 3.17
C LEU A 133 10.43 -8.80 3.80
N PHE A 134 11.40 -9.22 2.99
CA PHE A 134 12.67 -9.78 3.46
C PHE A 134 13.49 -8.74 4.24
N GLU A 135 13.62 -7.51 3.74
CA GLU A 135 14.29 -6.43 4.46
C GLU A 135 13.70 -6.23 5.86
N ILE A 136 12.37 -6.36 6.02
CA ILE A 136 11.72 -6.26 7.33
C ILE A 136 12.05 -7.47 8.20
N ILE A 137 12.00 -8.67 7.64
CA ILE A 137 12.28 -9.92 8.36
C ILE A 137 13.73 -9.94 8.85
N GLU A 138 14.68 -9.58 8.00
CA GLU A 138 16.11 -9.48 8.34
C GLU A 138 16.36 -8.44 9.43
N LYS A 139 15.69 -7.28 9.33
CA LYS A 139 15.80 -6.23 10.34
C LYS A 139 15.00 -6.53 11.61
N GLN A 140 14.09 -7.52 11.61
CA GLN A 140 13.31 -7.94 12.78
C GLN A 140 14.12 -8.68 13.87
N GLY A 141 15.45 -8.69 13.77
CA GLY A 141 16.32 -8.67 14.96
C GLY A 141 16.06 -7.44 15.88
N GLU A 142 15.39 -6.40 15.38
CA GLU A 142 14.85 -5.25 16.11
C GLU A 142 13.35 -5.10 15.79
N THR A 143 12.50 -4.94 16.80
CA THR A 143 11.02 -4.98 16.72
C THR A 143 10.38 -4.19 15.55
N ALA A 144 9.25 -4.68 15.03
CA ALA A 144 8.49 -4.10 13.90
C ALA A 144 8.15 -2.59 14.04
N VAL A 145 8.10 -2.08 15.27
CA VAL A 145 7.86 -0.67 15.62
C VAL A 145 9.03 0.24 15.21
N SER A 146 10.26 -0.26 15.32
CA SER A 146 11.49 0.46 14.95
C SER A 146 11.56 0.68 13.44
N LEU A 147 11.00 -0.25 12.67
CA LEU A 147 11.09 -0.26 11.22
C LEU A 147 10.09 0.67 10.55
N ALA A 148 8.84 0.69 11.03
CA ALA A 148 7.83 1.63 10.57
C ALA A 148 8.23 3.10 10.80
N ARG A 149 9.07 3.38 11.81
CA ARG A 149 9.63 4.72 12.06
C ARG A 149 10.90 5.04 11.27
N ARG A 150 11.68 4.03 10.85
CA ARG A 150 12.97 4.21 10.15
C ARG A 150 12.88 4.17 8.63
N ILE A 151 11.90 3.46 8.07
CA ILE A 151 11.63 3.51 6.62
C ILE A 151 10.99 4.88 6.37
N ARG A 152 11.85 5.86 6.09
CA ARG A 152 11.49 7.25 5.83
C ARG A 152 10.29 7.29 4.89
N TRP A 153 9.33 8.13 5.27
CA TRP A 153 8.26 8.62 4.43
C TRP A 153 8.83 9.50 3.31
N ASP A 154 9.72 8.96 2.47
CA ASP A 154 10.27 9.70 1.33
C ASP A 154 9.16 9.87 0.28
N PRO A 155 8.71 11.13 0.02
CA PRO A 155 7.67 11.44 -0.97
C PRO A 155 8.06 10.97 -2.36
#